data_AF-A0A0C2GGM9-F1
#
_entry.id   AF-A0A0C2GGM9-F1
#
_cell.length_a   1.000
_cell.length_b   1.000
_cell.length_c   1.000
_cell.angle_alpha   90.00
_cell.angle_beta   90.00
_cell.angle_gamma   90.00
#
_symmetry.space_group_name_H-M   'P 1'
#
loop_
_entity.id
_entity.type
_entity.pdbx_description
1 polymer ?
#
loop_
_entity_poly.entity_id
_entity_poly.type
_entity_poly.pdbx_seq_one_letter_code
_entity_poly.pdbx_strand_id
1 'polypeptide(L)'
;MKLHIVPKTRVVRLASPSFFYSRCCGRYEIKPKEGSFQLFVKGYESAQAVFSRWDYDPSLLSDEEEERFKYLFQKMIALDYIIRNTDRHMDNLLIRQVVISTSYAKYMGQ
;
A
#
# COMPACT_ATOMS: atom_id res chain seq x y z
N MET A 1 -14.45 10.12 -8.58
CA MET A 1 -14.40 8.64 -8.45
C MET A 1 -14.16 8.27 -6.99
N LYS A 2 -14.94 7.35 -6.40
CA LYS A 2 -14.75 6.85 -5.02
C LYS A 2 -14.08 5.48 -5.06
N LEU A 3 -12.75 5.45 -5.20
CA LEU A 3 -12.00 4.19 -5.35
C LEU A 3 -11.53 3.61 -4.02
N HIS A 4 -11.09 4.47 -3.08
CA HIS A 4 -10.62 4.08 -1.74
C HIS A 4 -9.45 3.06 -1.72
N ILE A 5 -8.63 3.04 -2.77
CA ILE A 5 -7.46 2.14 -2.90
C ILE A 5 -6.11 2.84 -2.67
N VAL A 6 -6.06 4.17 -2.82
CA VAL A 6 -4.83 4.95 -2.53
C VAL A 6 -4.96 5.51 -1.11
N PRO A 7 -3.98 5.28 -0.22
CA PRO A 7 -3.92 5.95 1.06
C PRO A 7 -3.96 7.47 0.88
N LYS A 8 -4.57 8.21 1.81
CA LYS A 8 -4.70 9.65 1.63
C LYS A 8 -3.32 10.30 1.50
N THR A 9 -3.10 11.00 0.39
CA THR A 9 -1.88 11.75 0.11
C THR A 9 -2.21 13.22 -0.07
N ARG A 10 -1.42 14.12 0.54
CA ARG A 10 -1.60 15.58 0.45
C ARG A 10 -0.25 16.28 0.30
N VAL A 11 -0.27 17.48 -0.28
CA VAL A 11 0.89 18.38 -0.26
C VAL A 11 1.01 18.98 1.14
N VAL A 12 2.19 18.86 1.74
CA VAL A 12 2.50 19.43 3.06
C VAL A 12 3.87 20.09 3.02
N ARG A 13 4.13 20.96 4.01
CA ARG A 13 5.46 21.54 4.24
C ARG A 13 5.98 21.04 5.57
N LEU A 14 7.10 20.31 5.55
CA LEU A 14 7.73 19.72 6.73
C LEU A 14 9.21 20.07 6.77
N ALA A 15 9.75 20.21 7.97
CA ALA A 15 11.18 20.41 8.19
C ALA A 15 11.67 19.35 9.18
N SER A 16 12.79 18.70 8.88
CA SER A 16 13.39 17.67 9.73
C SER A 16 14.90 17.63 9.51
N PRO A 17 15.75 17.53 10.55
CA PRO A 17 17.19 17.38 10.39
C PRO A 17 17.61 16.18 9.52
N SER A 18 16.77 15.15 9.42
CA SER A 18 17.02 13.97 8.60
C SER A 18 16.85 14.21 7.09
N PHE A 19 16.23 15.33 6.69
CA PHE A 19 16.08 15.67 5.28
C PHE A 19 17.37 16.23 4.70
N PHE A 20 17.62 15.96 3.42
CA PHE A 20 18.79 16.50 2.71
C PHE A 20 18.67 18.01 2.51
N TYR A 21 19.58 18.83 3.02
CA TYR A 21 19.60 20.26 2.76
C TYR A 21 20.88 20.68 2.04
N SER A 22 20.73 21.45 0.95
CA SER A 22 21.88 22.04 0.27
C SER A 22 22.56 23.05 1.18
N ARG A 23 23.88 22.93 1.32
CA ARG A 23 24.68 23.87 2.11
C ARG A 23 24.82 25.18 1.36
N CYS A 24 24.40 26.29 1.95
CA CYS A 24 24.65 27.62 1.41
C CYS A 24 25.56 28.38 2.38
N CYS A 25 26.64 28.97 1.87
CA CYS A 25 27.60 29.77 2.66
C CYS A 25 28.10 29.07 3.93
N GLY A 26 28.38 27.76 3.86
CA GLY A 26 28.91 26.99 4.99
C GLY A 26 27.90 26.63 6.08
N ARG A 27 26.64 27.05 5.99
CA ARG A 27 25.59 26.78 6.99
C ARG A 27 24.63 25.69 6.54
N TYR A 28 24.24 24.83 7.48
CA TYR A 28 23.11 23.92 7.34
C TYR A 28 21.88 24.62 7.92
N GLU A 29 20.97 25.07 7.06
CA GLU A 29 19.73 25.70 7.49
C GLU A 29 18.57 24.75 7.22
N ILE A 30 17.88 24.34 8.28
CA ILE A 30 16.70 23.48 8.19
C ILE A 30 15.52 24.34 7.74
N LYS A 31 15.06 24.14 6.51
CA LYS A 31 13.90 24.84 5.94
C LYS A 31 12.74 23.87 5.72
N PRO A 32 11.47 24.35 5.83
CA PRO A 32 10.33 23.56 5.42
C PRO A 32 10.40 23.23 3.93
N LYS A 33 10.39 21.94 3.61
CA LYS A 33 10.29 21.42 2.25
C LYS A 33 8.86 21.07 1.93
N GLU A 34 8.43 21.46 0.75
CA GLU A 34 7.15 21.00 0.20
C GLU A 34 7.32 19.59 -0.37
N GLY A 35 6.36 18.72 -0.09
CA GLY A 35 6.35 17.36 -0.61
C GLY A 35 5.02 16.66 -0.38
N SER A 36 4.86 15.50 -1.03
CA SER A 36 3.71 14.63 -0.81
C SER A 36 3.84 13.88 0.50
N PHE A 37 2.83 13.95 1.35
CA PHE A 37 2.70 13.15 2.56
C PHE A 37 1.55 12.18 2.42
N GLN A 38 1.90 10.89 2.36
CA GLN A 38 0.97 9.78 2.23
C GLN A 38 0.82 9.07 3.57
N LEU A 39 -0.42 8.76 3.96
CA LEU A 39 -0.67 7.98 5.17
C LEU A 39 -0.10 6.56 5.05
N PHE A 40 0.61 6.13 6.09
CA PHE A 40 1.13 4.78 6.20
C PHE A 40 0.02 3.76 6.45
N VAL A 41 0.06 2.63 5.75
CA VAL A 41 -0.89 1.53 5.91
C VAL A 41 -0.18 0.32 6.54
N LYS A 42 -0.82 -0.31 7.53
CA LYS A 42 -0.27 -1.43 8.30
C LYS A 42 -0.84 -2.77 7.81
N GLY A 43 -0.01 -3.81 7.86
CA GLY A 43 -0.41 -5.19 7.51
C GLY A 43 -0.62 -5.40 6.01
N TYR A 44 0.07 -4.61 5.19
CA TYR A 44 0.10 -4.77 3.74
C TYR A 44 1.47 -5.31 3.34
N GLU A 45 1.48 -6.18 2.34
CA GLU A 45 2.68 -6.80 1.77
C GLU A 45 2.69 -6.59 0.24
N SER A 46 3.83 -6.80 -0.41
CA SER A 46 3.89 -6.70 -1.87
C SER A 46 3.00 -7.75 -2.55
N ALA A 47 2.43 -7.40 -3.70
CA ALA A 47 1.61 -8.32 -4.48
C ALA A 47 2.43 -9.53 -4.91
N GLN A 48 3.71 -9.35 -5.23
CA GLN A 48 4.62 -10.46 -5.52
C GLN A 48 4.65 -11.49 -4.39
N ALA A 49 4.86 -11.05 -3.14
CA ALA A 49 4.91 -11.96 -2.00
C ALA A 49 3.57 -12.67 -1.77
N VAL A 50 2.46 -11.97 -1.96
CA VAL A 50 1.11 -12.53 -1.77
C VAL A 50 0.78 -13.55 -2.86
N PHE A 51 1.05 -13.23 -4.13
CA PHE A 51 0.80 -14.15 -5.24
C PHE A 51 1.67 -15.40 -5.15
N SER A 52 2.94 -15.27 -4.76
CA SER A 52 3.79 -16.46 -4.52
C SER A 52 3.22 -17.39 -3.45
N ARG A 53 2.48 -16.88 -2.45
CA ARG A 53 1.81 -17.73 -1.46
C ARG A 53 0.56 -18.39 -2.02
N TRP A 54 -0.24 -17.68 -2.81
CA TRP A 54 -1.42 -18.25 -3.46
C TRP A 54 -1.06 -19.30 -4.51
N ASP A 55 0.03 -19.10 -5.25
CA ASP A 55 0.55 -20.08 -6.22
C ASP A 55 1.04 -21.35 -5.53
N TYR A 56 1.63 -21.22 -4.33
CA TYR A 56 2.09 -22.35 -3.53
C TYR A 56 0.94 -23.11 -2.86
N ASP A 57 -0.01 -22.39 -2.27
CA ASP A 57 -1.19 -22.95 -1.61
C ASP A 57 -2.45 -22.18 -2.02
N PRO A 58 -3.16 -22.67 -3.06
CA PRO A 58 -4.41 -22.05 -3.53
C PRO A 58 -5.53 -22.05 -2.48
N SER A 59 -5.46 -22.92 -1.46
CA SER A 59 -6.49 -22.97 -0.41
C SER A 59 -6.50 -21.74 0.49
N LEU A 60 -5.46 -20.91 0.43
CA LEU A 60 -5.36 -19.63 1.13
C LEU A 60 -6.27 -18.54 0.55
N LEU A 61 -6.86 -18.77 -0.61
CA LEU A 61 -7.74 -17.82 -1.28
C LEU A 61 -9.13 -18.44 -1.45
N SER A 62 -10.08 -18.00 -0.63
CA SER A 62 -11.48 -18.39 -0.82
C SER A 62 -12.11 -17.71 -2.04
N ASP A 63 -13.17 -18.28 -2.60
CA ASP A 63 -13.90 -17.71 -3.74
C ASP A 63 -14.36 -16.26 -3.46
N GLU A 64 -14.82 -15.99 -2.24
CA GLU A 64 -15.24 -14.65 -1.79
C GLU A 64 -14.06 -13.66 -1.78
N GLU A 65 -12.88 -14.09 -1.33
CA GLU A 65 -11.68 -13.26 -1.30
C GLU A 65 -11.13 -13.02 -2.71
N GLU A 66 -11.21 -14.02 -3.59
CA GLU A 66 -10.83 -13.89 -5.00
C GLU A 66 -11.73 -12.86 -5.71
N GLU A 67 -13.05 -12.94 -5.51
CA GLU A 67 -14.00 -11.98 -6.10
C GLU A 67 -13.74 -10.56 -5.58
N ARG A 68 -13.53 -10.42 -4.27
CA ARG A 68 -13.18 -9.14 -3.66
C ARG A 68 -11.85 -8.61 -4.19
N PHE A 69 -10.84 -9.46 -4.37
CA PHE A 69 -9.56 -9.08 -4.96
C PHE A 69 -9.75 -8.58 -6.39
N LYS A 70 -10.47 -9.32 -7.25
CA LYS A 70 -10.77 -8.92 -8.63
C LYS A 70 -11.42 -7.54 -8.69
N TYR A 71 -12.40 -7.27 -7.82
CA TYR A 71 -13.06 -5.96 -7.75
C TYR A 71 -12.10 -4.82 -7.35
N LEU A 72 -11.23 -5.04 -6.36
CA LEU A 72 -10.23 -4.04 -5.95
C LEU A 72 -9.16 -3.84 -7.01
N PHE A 73 -8.76 -4.92 -7.70
CA PHE A 73 -7.80 -4.89 -8.79
C PHE A 73 -8.33 -4.11 -9.99
N GLN A 74 -9.59 -4.27 -10.35
CA GLN A 74 -10.25 -3.47 -11.39
C GLN A 74 -10.22 -1.96 -11.06
N LYS A 75 -10.46 -1.58 -9.80
CA LYS A 75 -10.34 -0.17 -9.37
C LYS A 75 -8.92 0.36 -9.54
N MET A 76 -7.92 -0.46 -9.27
CA MET A 76 -6.51 -0.11 -9.46
C MET A 76 -6.19 0.08 -10.94
N ILE A 77 -6.61 -0.87 -11.81
CA ILE A 77 -6.43 -0.75 -13.27
C ILE A 77 -7.06 0.56 -13.76
N ALA A 78 -8.31 0.84 -13.38
CA ALA A 78 -8.99 2.06 -13.80
C ALA A 78 -8.21 3.31 -13.37
N LEU A 79 -7.74 3.37 -12.12
CA LEU A 79 -6.93 4.48 -11.63
C LEU A 79 -5.64 4.66 -12.43
N ASP A 80 -4.84 3.59 -12.56
CA ASP A 80 -3.54 3.63 -13.23
C ASP A 80 -3.68 4.00 -14.70
N TYR A 81 -4.70 3.46 -15.36
CA TYR A 81 -4.98 3.76 -16.76
C TYR A 81 -5.32 5.25 -16.95
N ILE A 82 -6.18 5.80 -16.08
CA ILE A 82 -6.60 7.22 -16.14
C ILE A 82 -5.41 8.15 -15.90
N ILE A 83 -4.59 7.88 -14.88
CA ILE A 83 -3.44 8.74 -14.55
C ILE A 83 -2.22 8.43 -15.42
N ARG A 84 -2.31 7.43 -16.32
CA ARG A 84 -1.22 6.95 -17.16
C ARG A 84 0.01 6.60 -16.34
N ASN A 85 -0.19 5.85 -15.25
CA ASN A 85 0.90 5.43 -14.37
C ASN A 85 1.87 4.53 -15.15
N THR A 86 3.10 4.99 -15.35
CA THR A 86 4.15 4.26 -16.08
C THR A 86 5.01 3.37 -15.19
N ASP A 87 4.82 3.42 -13.87
CA ASP A 87 5.71 2.79 -12.88
C ASP A 87 4.98 1.81 -11.95
N ARG A 88 3.94 1.15 -12.47
CA ARG A 88 3.22 0.11 -11.73
C ARG A 88 3.86 -1.26 -11.95
N HIS A 89 4.36 -1.86 -10.87
CA HIS A 89 4.83 -3.25 -10.83
C HIS A 89 4.41 -3.97 -9.52
N MET A 90 4.67 -5.28 -9.44
CA MET A 90 4.17 -6.14 -8.36
C MET A 90 4.75 -5.84 -6.97
N ASP A 91 5.88 -5.16 -6.87
CA ASP A 91 6.44 -4.71 -5.59
C ASP A 91 5.80 -3.40 -5.10
N ASN A 92 5.36 -2.55 -6.03
CA ASN A 92 4.70 -1.27 -5.75
C ASN A 92 3.18 -1.41 -5.59
N LEU A 93 2.64 -2.61 -5.82
CA LEU A 93 1.28 -2.97 -5.47
C LEU A 93 1.27 -3.66 -4.11
N LEU A 94 0.44 -3.15 -3.20
CA LEU A 94 0.31 -3.69 -1.85
C LEU A 94 -1.04 -4.40 -1.67
N ILE A 95 -1.01 -5.59 -1.08
CA ILE A 95 -2.18 -6.39 -0.75
C ILE A 95 -2.18 -6.68 0.74
N ARG A 96 -3.35 -6.58 1.37
CA ARG A 96 -3.57 -7.01 2.75
C ARG A 96 -4.50 -8.21 2.75
N GLN A 97 -3.94 -9.38 3.05
CA GLN A 97 -4.68 -10.60 3.31
C GLN A 97 -4.94 -10.71 4.82
N VAL A 98 -6.18 -10.94 5.22
CA VAL A 98 -6.53 -11.16 6.62
C VAL A 98 -6.63 -12.66 6.83
N VAL A 99 -5.52 -13.29 7.21
CA VAL A 99 -5.55 -14.70 7.59
C VAL A 99 -6.28 -14.81 8.93
N ILE A 100 -7.50 -15.32 8.92
CA ILE A 100 -8.19 -15.67 10.16
C ILE A 100 -7.48 -16.90 10.71
N SER A 101 -6.66 -16.70 11.74
CA SER A 101 -6.01 -17.82 12.40
C SER A 101 -7.07 -18.73 13.01
N THR A 102 -7.20 -19.93 12.45
CA THR A 102 -8.20 -20.95 12.81
C THR A 102 -8.06 -21.41 14.26
N SER A 103 -6.95 -21.12 14.93
CA SER A 103 -6.78 -21.38 16.37
C SER A 103 -7.73 -20.54 17.22
N TYR A 104 -8.07 -19.30 16.86
CA TYR A 104 -9.02 -18.48 17.63
C TYR A 104 -10.48 -18.93 17.45
N ALA A 105 -10.85 -19.48 16.29
CA ALA A 105 -12.20 -20.00 16.06
C ALA A 105 -12.49 -21.26 16.90
N LYS A 106 -11.46 -22.05 17.23
CA LYS A 106 -11.58 -23.23 18.10
C LYS A 106 -11.82 -22.91 19.58
N TYR A 107 -11.49 -21.69 20.03
CA TYR A 107 -11.64 -21.25 21.43
C TYR A 107 -12.91 -20.42 21.69
N MET A 108 -13.62 -19.97 20.66
CA MET A 108 -14.85 -19.17 20.78
C MET A 108 -16.13 -19.94 20.39
N GLY A 109 -16.00 -21.23 20.05
CA GLY A 109 -17.13 -22.12 19.80
C GLY A 109 -17.35 -23.10 20.95
N GLN A 110 -17.96 -22.61 22.04
CA GLN A 110 -18.79 -23.38 22.98
C GLN A 110 -20.15 -22.71 23.05
#